data_AF-A0A359CQ50-F1
#
_entry.id   AF-A0A359CQ50-F1
#
_cell.length_a   1.000
_cell.length_b   1.000
_cell.length_c   1.000
_cell.angle_alpha   90.00
_cell.angle_beta   90.00
_cell.angle_gamma   90.00
#
_symmetry.space_group_name_H-M   'P 1'
#
loop_
_entity.id
_entity.type
_entity.pdbx_description
1 polymer ?
#
loop_
_entity_poly.entity_id
_entity_poly.type
_entity_poly.pdbx_seq_one_letter_code
_entity_poly.pdbx_strand_id
1 'polypeptide(L)'
;NPVIADVCCGSGAIGISIANYRKDAFVYLLDIMESPLEVSRINAQKNSVEERTSIMKSDLLNSLRGKKLDAIVSNPPYIKKEEIPTLM
;
A
#
# COMPACT_ATOMS: atom_id res chain seq x y z
N ASN A 1 18.05 5.13 -2.93
CA ASN A 1 16.94 4.19 -2.70
C ASN A 1 15.65 4.99 -2.60
N PRO A 2 14.78 4.99 -3.63
CA PRO A 2 13.55 5.76 -3.61
C PRO A 2 12.63 5.26 -2.51
N VAL A 3 11.98 6.19 -1.80
CA VAL A 3 11.00 5.92 -0.75
C VAL A 3 9.62 6.24 -1.28
N ILE A 4 8.76 5.23 -1.33
CA ILE A 4 7.45 5.30 -1.98
C ILE A 4 6.36 4.98 -0.95
N ALA A 5 5.20 5.63 -1.05
CA ALA A 5 4.02 5.25 -0.30
C ALA A 5 2.93 4.72 -1.25
N ASP A 6 2.41 3.52 -0.97
CA ASP A 6 1.21 2.95 -1.56
C ASP A 6 0.04 3.15 -0.59
N VAL A 7 -0.86 4.06 -0.91
CA VAL A 7 -1.99 4.47 -0.06
C VAL A 7 -3.26 3.76 -0.49
N CYS A 8 -4.04 3.25 0.47
CA CYS A 8 -5.15 2.30 0.23
C CYS A 8 -4.62 1.01 -0.39
N CYS A 9 -3.57 0.43 0.23
CA CYS A 9 -2.78 -0.63 -0.39
C CYS A 9 -3.56 -1.95 -0.57
N GLY A 10 -4.64 -2.18 0.17
CA GLY A 10 -5.43 -3.39 0.05
C GLY A 10 -4.58 -4.65 0.25
N SER A 11 -4.51 -5.51 -0.77
CA SER A 11 -3.67 -6.73 -0.79
C SER A 11 -2.16 -6.45 -0.99
N GLY A 12 -1.80 -5.18 -1.20
CA GLY A 12 -0.44 -4.71 -1.46
C GLY A 12 -0.01 -4.83 -2.92
N ALA A 13 -0.96 -5.05 -3.85
CA ALA A 13 -0.65 -5.35 -5.26
C ALA A 13 0.29 -4.32 -5.92
N ILE A 14 0.06 -3.02 -5.69
CA ILE A 14 0.89 -1.96 -6.28
C ILE A 14 2.24 -1.88 -5.55
N GLY A 15 2.24 -1.67 -4.24
CA GLY A 15 3.46 -1.49 -3.46
C GLY A 15 4.42 -2.69 -3.49
N ILE A 16 3.89 -3.92 -3.43
CA ILE A 16 4.69 -5.15 -3.52
C ILE A 16 5.27 -5.31 -4.94
N SER A 17 4.51 -5.00 -5.99
CA SER A 17 5.04 -5.02 -7.35
C SER A 17 6.19 -4.03 -7.51
N ILE A 18 6.04 -2.81 -6.99
CA ILE A 18 7.10 -1.81 -6.99
C ILE A 18 8.34 -2.34 -6.26
N ALA A 19 8.19 -2.86 -5.05
CA ALA A 19 9.30 -3.44 -4.31
C ALA A 19 9.93 -4.64 -5.06
N ASN A 20 9.13 -5.44 -5.77
CA ASN A 20 9.64 -6.59 -6.52
C ASN A 20 10.45 -6.17 -7.76
N TYR A 21 9.99 -5.20 -8.56
CA TYR A 21 10.68 -4.80 -9.79
C TYR A 21 11.77 -3.74 -9.55
N ARG A 22 11.63 -2.91 -8.51
CA ARG A 22 12.62 -1.90 -8.12
C ARG A 22 13.31 -2.32 -6.83
N LYS A 23 14.37 -3.13 -6.96
CA LYS A 23 15.05 -3.81 -5.85
C LYS A 23 15.70 -2.87 -4.83
N ASP A 24 15.98 -1.62 -5.19
CA ASP A 24 16.51 -0.57 -4.32
C ASP A 24 15.43 0.35 -3.72
N ALA A 25 14.14 0.14 -4.04
CA ALA A 25 13.05 0.90 -3.45
C ALA A 25 12.68 0.38 -2.06
N PHE A 26 12.27 1.31 -1.19
CA PHE A 26 11.56 1.02 0.06
C PHE A 26 10.12 1.51 -0.09
N VAL A 27 9.15 0.68 0.31
CA VAL A 27 7.73 0.98 0.11
C VAL A 27 6.96 0.93 1.44
N TYR A 28 6.30 2.03 1.78
CA TYR A 28 5.28 2.04 2.82
C TYR A 28 3.94 1.60 2.19
N LEU A 29 3.31 0.57 2.74
CA LEU A 29 1.98 0.11 2.36
C LEU A 29 0.99 0.50 3.47
N LEU A 30 0.05 1.38 3.14
CA LEU A 30 -0.86 2.02 4.08
C LEU A 30 -2.29 1.65 3.77
N ASP A 31 -3.02 1.17 4.78
CA ASP A 31 -4.46 0.94 4.72
C ASP A 31 -5.12 1.34 6.05
N ILE A 32 -6.39 1.71 6.00
CA ILE A 32 -7.15 2.12 7.20
C ILE A 32 -7.68 0.89 7.95
N MET A 33 -7.84 -0.25 7.28
CA MET A 33 -8.34 -1.49 7.86
C MET A 33 -7.19 -2.45 8.16
N GLU A 34 -7.34 -3.29 9.20
CA GLU A 34 -6.31 -4.28 9.54
C GLU A 34 -6.35 -5.51 8.60
N SER A 35 -7.54 -5.93 8.18
CA SER A 35 -7.69 -7.15 7.36
C SER A 35 -6.94 -7.11 6.02
N PRO A 36 -6.89 -6.00 5.26
CA PRO A 36 -6.06 -5.95 4.05
C PRO A 36 -4.56 -5.94 4.38
N LEU A 37 -4.15 -5.37 5.53
CA LEU A 37 -2.75 -5.36 5.95
C LEU A 37 -2.24 -6.76 6.24
N GLU A 38 -3.06 -7.66 6.82
CA GLU A 38 -2.72 -9.07 6.97
C GLU A 38 -2.43 -9.73 5.62
N VAL A 39 -3.28 -9.48 4.62
CA VAL A 39 -3.08 -9.98 3.25
C VAL A 39 -1.82 -9.39 2.63
N SER A 40 -1.57 -8.09 2.80
CA SER A 40 -0.35 -7.42 2.35
C SER A 40 0.90 -8.05 2.97
N ARG A 41 0.89 -8.41 4.26
CA ARG A 41 2.04 -9.06 4.93
C ARG A 41 2.33 -10.43 4.34
N ILE A 42 1.28 -11.23 4.14
CA ILE A 42 1.41 -12.55 3.49
C ILE A 42 1.98 -12.40 2.07
N ASN A 43 1.48 -11.44 1.30
CA ASN A 43 1.94 -11.23 -0.07
C ASN A 43 3.37 -10.69 -0.14
N ALA A 44 3.78 -9.83 0.81
CA ALA A 44 5.15 -9.32 0.87
C ALA A 44 6.15 -10.47 1.09
N GLN A 45 5.84 -11.36 2.04
CA GLN A 45 6.63 -12.58 2.30
C GLN A 45 6.66 -13.52 1.08
N LYS A 46 5.50 -13.79 0.47
CA LYS A 46 5.41 -14.63 -0.74
C LYS A 46 6.26 -14.12 -1.91
N ASN A 47 6.51 -12.82 -1.97
CA ASN A 47 7.31 -12.19 -3.02
C ASN A 47 8.74 -11.83 -2.55
N SER A 48 9.13 -12.20 -1.33
CA SER A 48 10.45 -11.92 -0.75
C SER A 48 10.81 -10.43 -0.77
N VAL A 49 9.85 -9.57 -0.40
CA VAL A 49 10.04 -8.11 -0.33
C VAL A 49 9.81 -7.54 1.08
N GLU A 50 9.54 -8.38 2.07
CA GLU A 50 9.22 -7.99 3.45
C GLU A 50 10.24 -7.02 4.05
N GLU A 51 11.54 -7.25 3.84
CA GLU A 51 12.64 -6.39 4.33
C GLU A 51 12.68 -4.99 3.70
N ARG A 52 11.98 -4.79 2.58
CA ARG A 52 11.92 -3.51 1.84
C ARG A 52 10.52 -2.91 1.82
N THR A 53 9.63 -3.46 2.63
CA THR A 53 8.26 -2.97 2.78
C THR A 53 7.95 -2.70 4.24
N SER A 54 7.21 -1.62 4.53
CA SER A 54 6.63 -1.38 5.84
C SER A 54 5.12 -1.29 5.69
N ILE A 55 4.43 -2.28 6.25
CA ILE A 55 2.98 -2.42 6.17
C ILE A 55 2.39 -1.94 7.48
N MET A 56 1.59 -0.87 7.45
CA MET A 56 1.08 -0.24 8.66
C MET A 56 -0.32 0.35 8.48
N LYS A 57 -1.08 0.31 9.56
CA LYS A 57 -2.39 0.95 9.62
C LYS A 57 -2.24 2.46 9.62
N SER A 58 -2.93 3.14 8.71
CA SER A 58 -2.92 4.59 8.60
C SER A 58 -4.18 5.09 7.92
N ASP A 59 -4.73 6.19 8.42
CA ASP A 59 -5.66 7.00 7.65
C ASP A 59 -4.86 7.86 6.67
N LEU A 60 -4.91 7.48 5.40
CA LEU A 60 -4.12 8.08 4.33
C LEU A 60 -2.64 8.17 4.75
N LEU A 61 -2.03 9.35 4.64
CA LEU A 61 -0.62 9.62 4.96
C LEU A 61 -0.38 10.01 6.42
N ASN A 62 -1.36 9.91 7.32
CA ASN A 62 -1.23 10.42 8.68
C ASN A 62 -0.05 9.81 9.44
N SER A 63 0.23 8.51 9.26
CA SER A 63 1.38 7.84 9.89
C SER A 63 2.74 8.27 9.33
N LEU A 64 2.77 8.90 8.14
CA LEU A 64 3.98 9.35 7.45
C LEU A 64 4.16 10.87 7.49
N ARG A 65 3.40 11.60 8.31
CA ARG A 65 3.55 13.07 8.44
C ARG A 65 5.01 13.44 8.73
N GLY A 66 5.53 14.40 7.96
CA GLY A 66 6.91 14.87 8.07
C GLY A 66 7.97 13.98 7.42
N LYS A 67 7.60 12.82 6.86
CA LYS A 67 8.52 12.01 6.04
C LYS A 67 8.60 12.58 4.62
N LYS A 68 9.83 12.60 4.09
CA LYS A 68 10.07 12.87 2.67
C LYS A 68 9.81 11.58 1.89
N LEU A 69 8.95 11.67 0.87
CA LEU A 69 8.64 10.60 -0.06
C LEU A 69 9.05 11.05 -1.47
N ASP A 70 9.58 10.14 -2.27
CA ASP A 70 9.93 10.41 -3.67
C ASP A 70 8.71 10.22 -4.58
N ALA A 71 7.78 9.34 -4.20
CA ALA A 71 6.51 9.15 -4.90
C ALA A 71 5.40 8.68 -3.95
N ILE A 72 4.16 9.02 -4.31
CA ILE A 72 2.95 8.48 -3.70
C ILE A 72 2.14 7.84 -4.82
N VAL A 73 1.72 6.61 -4.62
CA VAL A 73 0.81 5.86 -5.49
C VAL A 73 -0.42 5.48 -4.68
N SER A 74 -1.58 5.36 -5.34
CA SER A 74 -2.81 4.97 -4.68
C SER A 74 -3.81 4.46 -5.70
N ASN A 75 -4.59 3.46 -5.29
CA ASN A 75 -5.83 3.09 -5.94
C ASN A 75 -6.97 3.19 -4.90
N PRO A 76 -7.43 4.41 -4.58
CA PRO A 76 -8.43 4.62 -3.54
C PRO A 76 -9.83 4.18 -4.03
N PRO A 77 -10.81 4.04 -3.12
CA PRO A 77 -12.20 3.85 -3.54
C PRO A 77 -12.71 5.09 -4.29
N TYR A 78 -13.14 4.91 -5.55
CA TYR A 78 -13.60 5.99 -6.44
C TYR A 78 -15.04 5.81 -6.93
N ILE A 79 -15.69 4.71 -6.59
CA ILE A 79 -17.06 4.42 -7.04
C ILE A 79 -18.04 5.27 -6.22
N LYS A 80 -19.00 5.88 -6.91
CA LYS A 80 -20.07 6.67 -6.28
C LYS A 80 -20.94 5.79 -5.39
N LYS A 81 -21.39 6.32 -4.25
CA LYS A 81 -22.17 5.55 -3.26
C LYS A 81 -23.45 4.97 -3.85
N GLU A 82 -24.06 5.69 -4.79
CA GLU A 82 -25.31 5.30 -5.46
C GLU A 82 -25.09 4.15 -6.45
N GLU A 83 -23.87 3.99 -6.96
CA GLU A 83 -23.49 2.93 -7.89
C GLU A 83 -23.06 1.65 -7.15
N ILE A 84 -22.60 1.75 -5.90
CA ILE A 84 -22.14 0.59 -5.11
C ILE A 84 -23.20 -0.54 -5.04
N PRO A 85 -24.49 -0.27 -4.77
CA PRO A 85 -25.52 -1.33 -4.75
C PRO A 85 -25.76 -2.01 -6.10
N THR A 86 -25.28 -1.43 -7.21
CA THR A 86 -25.39 -2.01 -8.55
C THR A 86 -24.19 -2.91 -8.90
N LEU A 87 -23.17 -2.95 -8.03
CA LEU A 87 -22.04 -3.86 -8.12
C LEU A 87 -22.44 -5.23 -7.55
N MET A 88 -21.89 -6.28 -8.15
CA MET A 88 -22.20 -7.70 -7.89
C MET A 88 -21.99 -8.14 -6.44
#